data_AF-A0A397U1M9-F1
#
_entry.id   AF-A0A397U1M9-F1
#
_cell.length_a   1.000
_cell.length_b   1.000
_cell.length_c   1.000
_cell.angle_alpha   90.00
_cell.angle_beta   90.00
_cell.angle_gamma   90.00
#
_symmetry.space_group_name_H-M   'P 1'
#
loop_
_entity.id
_entity.type
_entity.pdbx_description
1 polymer ?
#
loop_
_entity_poly.entity_id
_entity_poly.type
_entity_poly.pdbx_seq_one_letter_code
_entity_poly.pdbx_strand_id
1 'polypeptide(L)'
;MSFSETEIHQYILVENELKMIELLVEVLLPFKDVTVFISSSEYPILSMVVPLYHSLLESLEEARKKNNTPEWLKQGCKSASNKLLEYC
;
A
#
# COMPACT_ATOMS: atom_id res chain seq x y z
N MET A 1 -5.21 6.17 -33.58
CA MET A 1 -5.90 7.21 -32.79
C MET A 1 -4.82 8.02 -32.12
N SER A 2 -4.50 9.21 -32.64
CA SER A 2 -3.48 10.09 -32.05
C SER A 2 -4.18 11.07 -31.13
N PHE A 3 -3.85 11.03 -29.84
CA PHE A 3 -4.33 12.03 -28.88
C PHE A 3 -3.76 13.40 -29.26
N SER A 4 -4.59 14.44 -29.18
CA SER A 4 -4.14 15.82 -29.33
C SER A 4 -3.31 16.24 -28.11
N GLU A 5 -2.33 17.14 -28.29
CA GLU A 5 -1.47 17.62 -27.19
C GLU A 5 -2.28 18.19 -26.01
N THR A 6 -3.44 18.77 -26.29
CA THR A 6 -4.38 19.32 -25.30
C THR A 6 -5.08 18.24 -24.47
N GLU A 7 -5.37 17.08 -25.06
CA GLU A 7 -5.90 15.93 -24.32
C GLU A 7 -4.81 15.32 -23.44
N ILE A 8 -3.56 15.25 -23.92
CA ILE A 8 -2.43 14.71 -23.14
C ILE A 8 -2.17 15.56 -21.89
N HIS A 9 -2.28 16.89 -21.97
CA HIS A 9 -2.11 17.78 -20.81
C HIS A 9 -3.15 17.57 -19.71
N GLN A 10 -4.34 17.04 -20.02
CA GLN A 10 -5.36 16.70 -19.02
C GLN A 10 -5.02 15.43 -18.21
N TYR A 11 -4.07 14.62 -18.69
CA TYR A 11 -3.60 13.41 -18.01
C TYR A 11 -2.27 13.62 -17.27
N ILE A 12 -1.72 14.84 -17.28
CA ILE A 12 -0.52 15.16 -16.52
C ILE A 12 -0.92 15.31 -15.05
N LEU A 13 -0.45 14.37 -14.23
CA LEU A 13 -0.60 14.44 -12.79
C LEU A 13 0.08 15.71 -12.27
N VAL A 14 -0.66 16.47 -11.47
CA VAL A 14 -0.12 17.66 -10.81
C VAL A 14 0.80 17.22 -9.66
N GLU A 15 1.79 18.02 -9.28
CA GLU A 15 2.83 17.66 -8.31
C GLU A 15 2.29 17.08 -6.98
N ASN A 16 1.14 17.59 -6.50
CA ASN A 16 0.50 17.07 -5.28
C ASN A 16 -0.11 15.67 -5.48
N GLU A 17 -0.63 15.38 -6.67
CA GLU A 17 -1.18 14.05 -6.99
C GLU A 17 -0.06 13.02 -7.10
N LEU A 18 1.08 13.41 -7.69
CA LEU A 18 2.29 12.57 -7.72
C LEU A 18 2.77 12.24 -6.31
N LYS A 19 2.91 13.24 -5.43
CA LYS A 19 3.30 13.02 -4.03
C LYS A 19 2.32 12.10 -3.30
N MET A 20 1.03 12.24 -3.55
CA MET A 20 0.01 11.36 -2.98
C MET A 20 0.19 9.92 -3.47
N ILE A 21 0.43 9.71 -4.77
CA ILE A 21 0.68 8.39 -5.35
C ILE A 21 1.96 7.77 -4.79
N GLU A 22 3.05 8.54 -4.66
CA GLU A 22 4.30 8.06 -4.08
C GLU A 22 4.09 7.53 -2.66
N LEU A 23 3.35 8.27 -1.83
CA LEU A 23 3.01 7.84 -0.48
C LEU A 23 2.13 6.57 -0.46
N LEU A 24 1.17 6.46 -1.38
CA LEU A 24 0.35 5.25 -1.53
C LEU A 24 1.21 4.05 -1.94
N VAL A 25 2.10 4.23 -2.92
CA VAL A 25 2.99 3.18 -3.40
C VAL A 25 3.90 2.70 -2.27
N GLU A 26 4.44 3.61 -1.46
CA GLU A 26 5.26 3.24 -0.29
C GLU A 26 4.48 2.33 0.68
N VAL A 27 3.23 2.66 0.98
CA VAL A 27 2.38 1.86 1.89
C VAL A 27 1.96 0.52 1.27
N LEU A 28 1.74 0.48 -0.04
CA LEU A 28 1.25 -0.73 -0.73
C LEU A 28 2.36 -1.71 -1.12
N LEU A 29 3.62 -1.28 -1.14
CA LEU A 29 4.74 -2.13 -1.55
C LEU A 29 4.87 -3.42 -0.70
N PRO A 30 4.79 -3.37 0.65
CA PRO A 30 4.83 -4.58 1.47
C PRO A 30 3.68 -5.55 1.16
N PHE A 31 2.49 -5.03 0.84
CA PHE A 31 1.33 -5.86 0.49
C PHE A 31 1.54 -6.61 -0.82
N LYS A 32 2.13 -5.94 -1.82
CA LYS A 32 2.52 -6.59 -3.07
C LYS A 32 3.48 -7.74 -2.79
N ASP A 33 4.51 -7.51 -2.00
CA ASP A 33 5.53 -8.53 -1.73
C ASP A 33 4.97 -9.75 -0.99
N VAL A 34 4.13 -9.52 0.03
CA VAL A 34 3.41 -10.59 0.73
C VAL A 34 2.45 -11.33 -0.20
N THR A 35 1.70 -10.61 -1.05
CA THR A 35 0.78 -11.21 -2.02
C THR A 35 1.53 -12.10 -3.01
N VAL A 36 2.64 -11.62 -3.56
CA VAL A 36 3.50 -12.40 -4.47
C VAL A 36 4.01 -13.65 -3.77
N PHE A 37 4.54 -13.51 -2.54
CA PHE A 37 5.04 -14.64 -1.77
C PHE A 37 3.98 -15.71 -1.54
N ILE A 38 2.80 -15.31 -1.02
CA ILE A 38 1.69 -16.24 -0.77
C ILE A 38 1.22 -16.89 -2.07
N SER A 39 1.05 -16.11 -3.15
CA SER A 39 0.59 -16.62 -4.44
C SER A 39 1.57 -17.59 -5.12
N SER A 40 2.86 -17.50 -4.80
CA SER A 40 3.90 -18.40 -5.30
C SER A 40 4.01 -19.72 -4.52
N SER A 41 3.36 -19.81 -3.36
CA SER A 41 3.38 -21.00 -2.52
C SER A 41 2.26 -21.96 -2.93
N GLU A 42 2.60 -23.20 -3.29
CA GLU A 42 1.61 -24.24 -3.62
C GLU A 42 0.76 -24.63 -2.40
N TYR A 43 1.35 -24.60 -1.20
CA TYR A 43 0.70 -24.90 0.07
C TYR A 43 1.13 -23.89 1.14
N PRO A 44 0.54 -22.69 1.18
CA PRO A 44 0.83 -21.73 2.24
C PRO A 44 0.34 -22.28 3.58
N ILE A 45 1.29 -22.56 4.49
CA ILE A 45 0.99 -23.06 5.84
C ILE A 45 0.91 -21.92 6.84
N LEU A 46 0.16 -22.13 7.93
CA LEU A 46 -0.10 -21.11 8.96
C LEU A 46 1.19 -20.48 9.52
N SER A 47 2.24 -21.28 9.72
CA SER A 47 3.55 -20.81 10.20
C SER A 47 4.28 -19.91 9.21
N MET A 48 3.92 -19.93 7.92
CA MET A 48 4.39 -18.98 6.91
C MET A 48 3.51 -17.73 6.88
N VAL A 49 2.19 -17.89 6.99
CA VAL A 49 1.23 -16.80 6.81
C VAL A 49 1.21 -15.84 8.00
N VAL A 50 1.19 -16.35 9.23
CA VAL A 50 1.09 -15.52 10.45
C VAL A 50 2.21 -14.49 10.56
N PRO A 51 3.50 -14.83 10.33
CA PRO A 51 4.57 -13.82 10.34
C PRO A 51 4.41 -12.74 9.27
N LEU A 52 3.87 -13.07 8.09
CA LEU A 52 3.66 -12.10 7.02
C LEU A 52 2.59 -11.08 7.39
N TYR A 53 1.49 -11.52 8.02
CA TYR A 53 0.46 -10.62 8.52
C TYR A 53 1.00 -9.68 9.61
N HIS A 54 1.84 -10.18 10.52
CA HIS A 54 2.53 -9.34 11.51
C HIS A 54 3.45 -8.31 10.84
N SER A 55 4.23 -8.71 9.84
CA SER A 55 5.10 -7.79 9.08
C SER A 55 4.30 -6.69 8.37
N LEU A 56 3.11 -6.99 7.83
CA LEU A 56 2.21 -5.98 7.26
C LEU A 56 1.68 -5.02 8.32
N LEU A 57 1.31 -5.52 9.51
CA LEU A 57 0.85 -4.68 10.61
C LEU A 57 1.96 -3.72 11.09
N GLU A 58 3.19 -4.21 11.20
CA GLU A 58 4.36 -3.38 11.53
C GLU A 58 4.60 -2.31 10.45
N SER A 59 4.57 -2.68 9.17
CA SER A 59 4.76 -1.75 8.05
C SER A 59 3.72 -0.63 8.05
N LEU A 60 2.45 -0.94 8.31
CA LEU A 60 1.37 0.04 8.43
C LEU A 60 1.59 0.99 9.63
N GLU A 61 2.08 0.46 10.76
CA GLU A 61 2.35 1.24 11.95
C GLU A 61 3.53 2.20 11.75
N GLU A 62 4.58 1.74 11.07
CA GLU A 62 5.71 2.58 10.66
C GLU A 62 5.27 3.70 9.72
N ALA A 63 4.49 3.38 8.69
CA ALA A 63 3.95 4.37 7.77
C ALA A 63 3.09 5.43 8.49
N ARG A 64 2.31 5.01 9.49
CA ARG A 64 1.49 5.91 10.31
C ARG A 64 2.32 6.84 11.20
N LYS A 65 3.43 6.34 11.74
CA LYS A 65 4.34 7.06 12.66
C LYS A 65 5.38 7.93 11.94
N LYS A 66 5.63 7.71 10.65
CA LYS A 66 6.61 8.48 9.87
C LYS A 66 6.30 9.98 9.93
N ASN A 67 7.34 10.79 10.09
CA ASN A 67 7.21 12.24 10.11
C ASN A 67 6.64 12.71 8.76
N ASN A 68 5.66 13.61 8.81
CA ASN A 68 4.94 14.17 7.64
C ASN A 68 3.95 13.23 6.94
N THR A 69 3.59 12.08 7.51
CA THR A 69 2.47 11.29 6.97
C THR A 69 1.17 12.10 7.07
N PRO A 70 0.46 12.36 5.95
CA PRO A 70 -0.78 13.11 5.96
C PRO A 70 -1.91 12.34 6.65
N GLU A 71 -2.88 13.07 7.22
CA GLU A 71 -3.92 12.48 8.08
C GLU A 71 -4.78 11.45 7.35
N TRP A 72 -5.13 11.69 6.08
CA TRP A 72 -5.90 10.73 5.28
C TRP A 72 -5.15 9.38 5.14
N LEU A 73 -3.83 9.42 5.03
CA LEU A 73 -3.01 8.21 4.92
C LEU A 73 -2.90 7.50 6.26
N LYS A 74 -2.79 8.23 7.38
CA LYS A 74 -2.86 7.66 8.72
C LYS A 74 -4.18 6.94 8.97
N GLN A 75 -5.29 7.52 8.53
CA GLN A 75 -6.62 6.91 8.61
C GLN A 75 -6.73 5.66 7.72
N GLY A 76 -6.16 5.73 6.51
CA GLY A 76 -6.02 4.58 5.61
C GLY A 76 -5.24 3.44 6.27
N CYS A 77 -4.06 3.71 6.80
CA CYS A 77 -3.25 2.72 7.51
C CYS A 77 -4.00 2.12 8.72
N LYS A 78 -4.65 2.95 9.53
CA LYS A 78 -5.46 2.47 10.66
C LYS A 78 -6.58 1.54 10.22
N SER A 79 -7.28 1.87 9.13
CA SER A 79 -8.36 1.05 8.59
C SER A 79 -7.84 -0.27 8.04
N ALA A 80 -6.70 -0.24 7.35
CA ALA A 80 -6.01 -1.44 6.87
C ALA A 80 -5.53 -2.34 8.02
N SER A 81 -4.97 -1.76 9.09
CA SER A 81 -4.56 -2.52 10.28
C SER A 81 -5.76 -3.21 10.94
N ASN A 82 -6.88 -2.50 11.12
CA ASN A 82 -8.09 -3.08 11.66
C ASN A 82 -8.60 -4.25 10.80
N LYS A 83 -8.53 -4.10 9.46
CA LYS A 83 -8.94 -5.16 8.54
C LYS A 83 -8.01 -6.38 8.62
N LEU A 84 -6.70 -6.18 8.69
CA LEU A 84 -5.72 -7.26 8.83
C LEU A 84 -5.91 -8.04 10.14
N LEU A 85 -6.26 -7.36 11.23
CA LEU A 85 -6.52 -7.98 12.54
C LEU A 85 -7.74 -8.92 12.54
N GLU A 86 -8.64 -8.85 11.54
CA GLU A 86 -9.72 -9.83 11.40
C GLU A 86 -9.22 -11.23 10.99
N TYR A 87 -7.98 -11.32 10.50
CA TYR A 87 -7.37 -12.55 9.99
C TYR A 87 -6.26 -13.10 10.89
N CYS A 88 -5.91 -12.37 11.97
CA CYS A 88 -4.97 -12.79 13.01
C CYS A 88 -5.73 -13.38 14.21
#